data_AF-A0AB33IAK6-F1
#
_entry.id   AF-A0AB33IAK6-F1
#
_cell.length_a   1.000
_cell.length_b   1.000
_cell.length_c   1.000
_cell.angle_alpha   90.00
_cell.angle_beta   90.00
_cell.angle_gamma   90.00
#
_symmetry.space_group_name_H-M   'P 1'
#
loop_
_entity.id
_entity.type
_entity.pdbx_description
1 polymer ?
#
loop_
_entity_poly.entity_id
_entity_poly.type
_entity_poly.pdbx_seq_one_letter_code
_entity_poly.pdbx_strand_id
1 'polypeptide(L)'
;MPIINKSASNYVEYISKNNPPYLSKKRDASINLNGKVSDCNGEIIWCRHIASYWSEFFCSNSGKIDYETFSSPQLLSKAIVIQENKGTNNIKGDVYFVENESWGSVIYNLFLQLEKENKSHTSLEVHSPGHAMALGIKIKNDKENKFVINFYDPNQTATHKRVFFCTNNICDIINLTAYDFLSEQCLKCYGLKEDTLSLFVDKTKSNDNNNVFIKKLPDNILQGVVINFAMGAGLREIIKKVYNDTRFTDLTKSQMKILCESKNVNNVPGLLLALQNGHDNVIDEYGTLIKKSNLNKEELIHILSARTLDGTIPGLYQALQNGHAQAIKSYGNLVLDTIDKNIDLEYLLSAFKYEAHSSNK
;
A
#
# COMPACT_ATOMS: atom_id res chain seq x y z
N MET A 1 53.63 -13.30 36.42
CA MET A 1 52.34 -12.63 36.73
C MET A 1 52.41 -11.19 36.22
N PRO A 2 51.36 -10.65 35.60
CA PRO A 2 51.11 -10.86 34.19
C PRO A 2 51.15 -9.58 33.34
N ILE A 3 51.33 -9.82 32.05
CA ILE A 3 51.33 -8.91 30.91
C ILE A 3 49.94 -8.26 30.80
N ILE A 4 49.90 -6.93 30.82
CA ILE A 4 48.69 -6.16 30.52
C ILE A 4 48.55 -6.12 28.99
N ASN A 5 47.84 -7.11 28.45
CA ASN A 5 47.25 -7.02 27.12
C ASN A 5 46.17 -5.93 27.16
N LYS A 6 46.50 -4.73 26.67
CA LYS A 6 45.46 -3.82 26.17
C LYS A 6 44.88 -4.46 24.92
N SER A 7 43.68 -5.00 25.08
CA SER A 7 42.86 -5.52 24.01
C SER A 7 42.79 -4.49 22.89
N ALA A 8 43.10 -4.94 21.68
CA ALA A 8 42.76 -4.25 20.46
C ALA A 8 41.26 -3.96 20.52
N SER A 9 40.91 -2.67 20.62
CA SER A 9 39.59 -2.21 20.25
C SER A 9 39.47 -2.52 18.76
N ASN A 10 38.80 -3.62 18.43
CA ASN A 10 38.21 -3.80 17.11
C ASN A 10 37.26 -2.62 16.93
N TYR A 11 37.78 -1.54 16.35
CA TYR A 11 36.96 -0.61 15.60
C TYR A 11 36.35 -1.45 14.50
N VAL A 12 35.15 -1.95 14.76
CA VAL A 12 34.23 -2.31 13.71
C VAL A 12 34.06 -1.03 12.92
N GLU A 13 34.75 -0.95 11.79
CA GLU A 13 34.46 -0.01 10.74
C GLU A 13 32.96 -0.13 10.49
N TYR A 14 32.20 0.84 10.99
CA TYR A 14 30.85 1.06 10.54
C TYR A 14 30.97 1.28 9.04
N ILE A 15 30.61 0.27 8.26
CA ILE A 15 30.41 0.38 6.82
C ILE A 15 29.43 1.53 6.65
N SER A 16 29.95 2.71 6.30
CA SER A 16 29.13 3.90 6.14
C SER A 16 28.12 3.57 5.06
N LYS A 17 26.83 3.79 5.32
CA LYS A 17 25.80 3.78 4.27
C LYS A 17 26.31 4.63 3.11
N ASN A 18 26.75 3.98 2.04
CA ASN A 18 27.26 4.64 0.86
C ASN A 18 26.10 5.49 0.30
N ASN A 19 26.16 6.79 0.57
CA ASN A 19 25.24 7.83 0.10
C ASN A 19 23.76 7.70 0.56
N PRO A 20 23.31 8.40 1.62
CA PRO A 20 21.90 8.37 2.02
C PRO A 20 20.98 8.97 0.93
N PRO A 21 19.71 8.53 0.83
CA PRO A 21 18.76 9.12 -0.11
C PRO A 21 18.64 10.63 0.06
N TYR A 22 18.81 11.39 -1.03
CA TYR A 22 18.86 12.85 -1.00
C TYR A 22 17.89 13.48 -2.01
N LEU A 23 17.41 14.69 -1.70
CA LEU A 23 16.67 15.52 -2.65
C LEU A 23 17.64 16.36 -3.50
N SER A 24 17.35 16.49 -4.80
CA SER A 24 18.15 17.36 -5.66
C SER A 24 17.91 18.84 -5.33
N LYS A 25 18.98 19.63 -5.18
CA LYS A 25 18.91 21.10 -5.04
C LYS A 25 18.33 21.81 -6.27
N LYS A 26 18.22 21.13 -7.41
CA LYS A 26 17.68 21.69 -8.66
C LYS A 26 16.14 21.71 -8.70
N ARG A 27 15.47 21.13 -7.70
CA ARG A 27 14.03 20.94 -7.67
C ARG A 27 13.43 21.53 -6.41
N ASP A 28 12.20 22.00 -6.53
CA ASP A 28 11.47 22.57 -5.41
C ASP A 28 10.76 21.47 -4.62
N ALA A 29 11.27 21.20 -3.43
CA ALA A 29 10.71 20.20 -2.51
C ALA A 29 9.52 20.71 -1.68
N SER A 30 9.20 22.00 -1.78
CA SER A 30 8.09 22.65 -1.06
C SER A 30 6.75 22.56 -1.81
N ILE A 31 6.79 22.27 -3.12
CA ILE A 31 5.58 22.12 -3.93
C ILE A 31 4.84 20.84 -3.50
N ASN A 32 3.60 21.03 -3.06
CA ASN A 32 2.67 19.96 -2.74
C ASN A 32 1.31 20.26 -3.41
N LEU A 33 0.99 19.50 -4.46
CA LEU A 33 -0.26 19.56 -5.21
C LEU A 33 -1.21 18.40 -4.89
N ASN A 34 -0.80 17.44 -4.05
CA ASN A 34 -1.63 16.32 -3.64
C ASN A 34 -2.91 16.82 -2.94
N GLY A 35 -4.08 16.49 -3.51
CA GLY A 35 -5.38 16.89 -2.99
C GLY A 35 -5.73 18.37 -3.21
N LYS A 36 -4.93 19.11 -4.01
CA LYS A 36 -5.12 20.56 -4.24
C LYS A 36 -5.46 20.93 -5.68
N VAL A 37 -5.48 19.93 -6.56
CA VAL A 37 -5.73 20.10 -7.99
C VAL A 37 -6.81 19.12 -8.38
N SER A 38 -7.71 19.54 -9.27
CA SER A 38 -8.69 18.65 -9.90
C SER A 38 -8.32 18.38 -11.35
N ASP A 39 -8.76 17.25 -11.89
CA ASP A 39 -8.67 16.96 -13.32
C ASP A 39 -9.65 17.83 -14.14
N CYS A 40 -9.73 17.58 -15.46
CA CYS A 40 -10.63 18.31 -16.34
C CYS A 40 -12.12 18.09 -16.08
N ASN A 41 -12.49 17.07 -15.31
CA ASN A 41 -13.86 16.74 -14.95
C ASN A 41 -14.25 17.29 -13.57
N GLY A 42 -13.30 17.92 -12.85
CA GLY A 42 -13.50 18.45 -11.50
C GLY A 42 -13.13 17.48 -10.38
N GLU A 43 -12.69 16.26 -10.71
CA GLU A 43 -12.34 15.23 -9.73
C GLU A 43 -10.99 15.52 -9.08
N ILE A 44 -10.93 15.42 -7.75
CA ILE A 44 -9.72 15.78 -6.99
C ILE A 44 -8.59 14.76 -7.25
N ILE A 45 -7.42 15.28 -7.60
CA ILE A 45 -6.20 14.51 -7.83
C ILE A 45 -5.50 14.24 -6.50
N TRP A 46 -5.52 12.98 -6.07
CA TRP A 46 -4.87 12.50 -4.85
C TRP A 46 -3.54 11.78 -5.15
N CYS A 47 -2.79 11.48 -4.09
CA CYS A 47 -1.46 10.85 -4.16
C CYS A 47 -1.41 9.63 -5.06
N ARG A 48 -2.41 8.76 -5.02
CA ARG A 48 -2.53 7.57 -5.88
C ARG A 48 -2.54 7.89 -7.37
N HIS A 49 -3.21 8.96 -7.78
CA HIS A 49 -3.25 9.38 -9.17
C HIS A 49 -1.89 9.94 -9.61
N ILE A 50 -1.28 10.79 -8.77
CA ILE A 50 0.03 11.41 -9.04
C ILE A 50 1.16 10.36 -9.07
N ALA A 51 1.17 9.43 -8.11
CA ALA A 51 2.16 8.36 -8.04
C ALA A 51 2.06 7.41 -9.23
N SER A 52 0.84 7.05 -9.64
CA SER A 52 0.61 6.21 -10.82
C SER A 52 1.08 6.92 -12.10
N TYR A 53 0.69 8.18 -12.29
CA TYR A 53 1.17 9.00 -13.42
C TYR A 53 2.70 9.14 -13.44
N TRP A 54 3.33 9.37 -12.28
CA TRP A 54 4.79 9.43 -12.17
C TRP A 54 5.46 8.11 -12.57
N SER A 55 4.90 6.98 -12.12
CA SER A 55 5.38 5.63 -12.42
C SER A 55 5.31 5.34 -13.93
N GLU A 56 4.17 5.64 -14.55
CA GLU A 56 3.95 5.48 -15.99
C GLU A 56 4.88 6.38 -16.82
N PHE A 57 5.05 7.64 -16.41
CA PHE A 57 5.96 8.58 -17.06
C PHE A 57 7.42 8.11 -16.95
N PHE A 58 7.84 7.62 -15.78
CA PHE A 58 9.18 7.08 -15.56
C PHE A 58 9.50 5.95 -16.53
N CYS A 59 8.59 4.98 -16.65
CA CYS A 59 8.73 3.85 -17.57
C CYS A 59 8.68 4.26 -19.04
N SER A 60 7.78 5.17 -19.41
CA SER A 60 7.63 5.60 -20.80
C SER A 60 8.80 6.47 -21.28
N ASN A 61 9.52 7.13 -20.36
CA ASN A 61 10.59 8.08 -20.68
C ASN A 61 11.98 7.61 -20.26
N SER A 62 12.28 6.31 -20.41
CA SER A 62 13.62 5.75 -20.18
C SER A 62 14.18 6.04 -18.78
N GLY A 63 13.33 6.01 -17.76
CA GLY A 63 13.66 6.33 -16.37
C GLY A 63 14.09 7.78 -16.15
N LYS A 64 13.49 8.73 -16.89
CA LYS A 64 13.63 10.17 -16.69
C LYS A 64 12.27 10.78 -16.36
N ILE A 65 12.28 11.81 -15.53
CA ILE A 65 11.08 12.57 -15.18
C ILE A 65 11.29 14.00 -15.60
N ASP A 66 10.29 14.56 -16.28
CA ASP A 66 10.16 15.99 -16.47
C ASP A 66 9.27 16.54 -15.36
N TYR A 67 9.84 17.40 -14.52
CA TYR A 67 9.16 17.96 -13.36
C TYR A 67 8.39 19.24 -13.67
N GLU A 68 8.43 19.77 -14.90
CA GLU A 68 7.64 20.93 -15.30
C GLU A 68 6.14 20.68 -15.13
N THR A 69 5.65 19.50 -15.54
CA THR A 69 4.24 19.13 -15.36
C THR A 69 3.88 19.03 -13.87
N PHE A 70 4.77 18.49 -13.04
CA PHE A 70 4.52 18.25 -11.62
C PHE A 70 4.67 19.51 -10.75
N SER A 71 5.28 20.58 -11.27
CA SER A 71 5.40 21.87 -10.58
C SER A 71 4.27 22.84 -10.94
N SER A 72 3.48 22.57 -11.99
CA SER A 72 2.37 23.42 -12.43
C SER A 72 1.01 22.77 -12.13
N PRO A 73 0.14 23.42 -11.33
CA PRO A 73 -1.23 22.98 -11.14
C PRO A 73 -2.00 22.82 -12.46
N GLN A 74 -1.81 23.74 -13.41
CA GLN A 74 -2.52 23.73 -14.69
C GLN A 74 -2.06 22.58 -15.59
N LEU A 75 -0.77 22.27 -15.63
CA LEU A 75 -0.25 21.16 -16.42
C LEU A 75 -0.65 19.82 -15.78
N LEU A 76 -0.54 19.68 -14.46
CA LEU A 76 -0.92 18.45 -13.76
C LEU A 76 -2.41 18.13 -13.92
N SER A 77 -3.28 19.15 -13.81
CA SER A 77 -4.73 19.04 -14.04
C SER A 77 -5.07 18.50 -15.43
N LYS A 78 -4.30 18.89 -16.46
CA LYS A 78 -4.49 18.42 -17.84
C LYS A 78 -3.88 17.04 -18.09
N ALA A 79 -2.82 16.70 -17.39
CA ALA A 79 -2.06 15.47 -17.62
C ALA A 79 -2.72 14.24 -17.00
N ILE A 80 -3.43 14.40 -15.89
CA ILE A 80 -4.09 13.31 -15.18
C ILE A 80 -5.60 13.43 -15.40
N VAL A 81 -6.21 12.43 -16.02
CA VAL A 81 -7.67 12.30 -16.17
C VAL A 81 -8.13 11.09 -15.37
N ILE A 82 -8.97 11.32 -14.38
CA ILE A 82 -9.47 10.26 -13.50
C ILE A 82 -10.59 9.52 -14.23
N GLN A 83 -10.44 8.21 -14.40
CA GLN A 83 -11.48 7.37 -15.01
C GLN A 83 -12.45 6.90 -13.92
N GLU A 84 -13.73 7.27 -14.03
CA GLU A 84 -14.82 6.72 -13.20
C GLU A 84 -14.86 5.19 -13.32
N ASN A 85 -15.19 4.49 -12.24
CA ASN A 85 -15.36 3.03 -12.14
C ASN A 85 -14.12 2.13 -12.17
N LYS A 86 -12.90 2.67 -12.16
CA LYS A 86 -11.73 1.88 -11.71
C LYS A 86 -11.44 2.26 -10.27
N GLY A 87 -12.16 1.64 -9.33
CA GLY A 87 -11.86 1.74 -7.89
C GLY A 87 -10.34 1.77 -7.72
N THR A 88 -9.84 2.87 -7.17
CA THR A 88 -8.48 3.38 -7.41
C THR A 88 -7.36 2.49 -6.86
N ASN A 89 -7.72 1.30 -6.39
CA ASN A 89 -6.86 0.30 -5.79
C ASN A 89 -7.01 -1.10 -6.42
N ASN A 90 -7.67 -1.28 -7.57
CA ASN A 90 -7.62 -2.57 -8.28
C ASN A 90 -6.19 -2.81 -8.79
N ILE A 91 -5.35 -3.30 -7.88
CA ILE A 91 -3.94 -3.60 -8.11
C ILE A 91 -3.86 -4.80 -9.06
N LYS A 92 -3.12 -4.61 -10.15
CA LYS A 92 -2.85 -5.63 -11.17
C LYS A 92 -1.35 -5.70 -11.39
N GLY A 93 -0.85 -6.89 -11.72
CA GLY A 93 0.57 -7.13 -11.97
C GLY A 93 1.27 -7.88 -10.82
N ASP A 94 2.58 -7.69 -10.75
CA ASP A 94 3.41 -8.36 -9.76
C ASP A 94 3.34 -7.62 -8.42
N VAL A 95 3.01 -8.35 -7.36
CA VAL A 95 2.77 -7.80 -6.01
C VAL A 95 3.83 -8.30 -5.05
N TYR A 96 4.46 -7.36 -4.34
CA TYR A 96 5.42 -7.63 -3.28
C TYR A 96 4.92 -6.99 -2.00
N PHE A 97 4.41 -7.80 -1.08
CA PHE A 97 4.02 -7.33 0.25
C PHE A 97 5.21 -7.54 1.18
N VAL A 98 5.75 -6.44 1.71
CA VAL A 98 7.09 -6.39 2.27
C VAL A 98 7.14 -5.56 3.56
N GLU A 99 7.93 -6.03 4.52
CA GLU A 99 8.29 -5.32 5.73
C GLU A 99 9.04 -4.03 5.41
N ASN A 100 8.78 -2.97 6.17
CA ASN A 100 9.43 -1.68 5.99
C ASN A 100 10.97 -1.76 6.16
N GLU A 101 11.46 -2.75 6.91
CA GLU A 101 12.88 -3.05 7.06
C GLU A 101 13.49 -3.80 5.87
N SER A 102 12.66 -4.34 4.97
CA SER A 102 13.08 -5.25 3.90
C SER A 102 12.91 -4.67 2.48
N TRP A 103 12.68 -3.36 2.35
CA TRP A 103 12.54 -2.69 1.05
C TRP A 103 13.72 -2.97 0.11
N GLY A 104 14.94 -2.91 0.65
CA GLY A 104 16.19 -3.12 -0.07
C GLY A 104 16.29 -4.47 -0.74
N SER A 105 15.78 -5.53 -0.10
CA SER A 105 15.78 -6.89 -0.65
C SER A 105 14.98 -6.99 -1.95
N VAL A 106 13.80 -6.35 -2.01
CA VAL A 106 12.95 -6.32 -3.20
C VAL A 106 13.62 -5.51 -4.30
N ILE A 107 14.15 -4.33 -3.96
CA ILE A 107 14.82 -3.45 -4.92
C ILE A 107 16.06 -4.12 -5.51
N TYR A 108 16.88 -4.80 -4.71
CA TYR A 108 18.05 -5.54 -5.17
C TYR A 108 17.68 -6.65 -6.15
N ASN A 109 16.67 -7.46 -5.82
CA ASN A 109 16.18 -8.52 -6.71
C ASN A 109 15.65 -7.98 -8.04
N LEU A 110 15.02 -6.80 -8.03
CA LEU A 110 14.57 -6.15 -9.26
C LEU A 110 15.75 -5.69 -10.13
N PHE A 111 16.86 -5.22 -9.55
CA PHE A 111 18.06 -4.93 -10.33
C PHE A 111 18.63 -6.18 -11.01
N LEU A 112 18.74 -7.31 -10.29
CA LEU A 112 19.17 -8.58 -10.87
C LEU A 112 18.25 -9.02 -12.02
N GLN A 113 16.94 -8.83 -11.85
CA GLN A 113 15.97 -9.12 -12.90
C GLN A 113 16.13 -8.21 -14.12
N LEU A 114 16.34 -6.91 -13.93
CA LEU A 114 16.59 -5.96 -15.01
C LEU A 114 17.82 -6.34 -15.83
N GLU A 115 18.93 -6.68 -15.16
CA GLU A 115 20.15 -7.14 -15.84
C GLU A 115 19.90 -8.42 -16.64
N LYS A 116 19.22 -9.41 -16.05
CA LYS A 116 18.87 -10.66 -16.72
C LYS A 116 17.95 -10.44 -17.93
N GLU A 117 17.03 -9.50 -17.85
CA GLU A 117 16.09 -9.15 -18.93
C GLU A 117 16.68 -8.14 -19.94
N ASN A 118 17.93 -7.70 -19.79
CA ASN A 118 18.54 -6.62 -20.57
C ASN A 118 17.70 -5.33 -20.60
N LYS A 119 17.03 -5.02 -19.50
CA LYS A 119 16.24 -3.79 -19.33
C LYS A 119 17.03 -2.76 -18.53
N SER A 120 16.84 -1.49 -18.86
CA SER A 120 17.56 -0.39 -18.20
C SER A 120 16.80 0.26 -17.06
N HIS A 121 15.49 0.03 -16.94
CA HIS A 121 14.66 0.65 -15.92
C HIS A 121 13.32 -0.06 -15.73
N THR A 122 12.71 0.14 -14.56
CA THR A 122 11.31 -0.19 -14.23
C THR A 122 10.81 0.78 -13.16
N SER A 123 9.52 0.71 -12.82
CA SER A 123 8.94 1.41 -11.69
C SER A 123 8.00 0.50 -10.89
N LEU A 124 7.86 0.82 -9.61
CA LEU A 124 6.87 0.23 -8.72
C LEU A 124 5.99 1.34 -8.17
N GLU A 125 4.71 1.07 -8.03
CA GLU A 125 3.89 1.81 -7.09
C GLU A 125 4.12 1.28 -5.68
N VAL A 126 4.16 2.17 -4.69
CA VAL A 126 4.35 1.83 -3.28
C VAL A 126 3.13 2.31 -2.51
N HIS A 127 2.38 1.38 -1.93
CA HIS A 127 1.17 1.66 -1.20
C HIS A 127 1.40 1.44 0.30
N SER A 128 0.98 2.43 1.09
CA SER A 128 0.85 2.36 2.54
C SER A 128 -0.64 2.41 2.93
N PRO A 129 -1.01 2.20 4.21
CA PRO A 129 -2.41 2.30 4.62
C PRO A 129 -3.08 3.66 4.35
N GLY A 130 -2.29 4.75 4.38
CA GLY A 130 -2.79 6.12 4.23
C GLY A 130 -2.25 6.90 3.04
N HIS A 131 -1.36 6.32 2.21
CA HIS A 131 -0.67 7.07 1.17
C HIS A 131 -0.21 6.17 0.02
N ALA A 132 -0.08 6.75 -1.17
CA ALA A 132 0.47 6.09 -2.35
C ALA A 132 1.66 6.89 -2.89
N MET A 133 2.72 6.17 -3.22
CA MET A 133 4.05 6.67 -3.59
C MET A 133 4.57 5.85 -4.78
N ALA A 134 5.77 6.16 -5.28
CA ALA A 134 6.39 5.38 -6.34
C ALA A 134 7.91 5.22 -6.17
N LEU A 135 8.44 4.14 -6.73
CA LEU A 135 9.86 3.86 -6.87
C LEU A 135 10.20 3.76 -8.36
N GLY A 136 11.20 4.51 -8.80
CA GLY A 136 11.83 4.34 -10.12
C GLY A 136 13.19 3.69 -9.95
N ILE A 137 13.42 2.59 -10.64
CA ILE A 137 14.65 1.80 -10.60
C ILE A 137 15.31 1.89 -11.97
N LYS A 138 16.60 2.25 -12.02
CA LYS A 138 17.30 2.48 -13.30
C LYS A 138 18.77 2.08 -13.24
N ILE A 139 19.22 1.37 -14.25
CA ILE A 139 20.64 1.09 -14.51
C ILE A 139 21.15 2.11 -15.53
N LYS A 140 22.24 2.79 -15.19
CA LYS A 140 22.96 3.68 -16.10
C LYS A 140 24.28 3.05 -16.48
N ASN A 141 24.45 2.80 -17.78
CA ASN A 141 25.68 2.27 -18.35
C ASN A 141 26.62 3.46 -18.66
N ASP A 142 27.29 3.97 -17.63
CA ASP A 142 28.42 4.90 -17.79
C ASP A 142 29.74 4.08 -17.75
N LYS A 143 30.91 4.72 -17.52
CA LYS A 143 32.20 4.00 -17.33
C LYS A 143 32.16 2.89 -16.26
N GLU A 144 31.26 3.05 -15.28
CA GLU A 144 30.83 2.02 -14.33
C GLU A 144 29.31 2.03 -14.29
N ASN A 145 28.68 0.85 -14.19
CA ASN A 145 27.23 0.77 -14.05
C ASN A 145 26.79 1.44 -12.75
N LYS A 146 25.86 2.38 -12.85
CA LYS A 146 25.22 3.04 -11.71
C LYS A 146 23.79 2.58 -11.58
N PHE A 147 23.50 1.94 -10.45
CA PHE A 147 22.18 1.48 -10.03
C PHE A 147 21.49 2.60 -9.28
N VAL A 148 20.48 3.22 -9.87
CA VAL A 148 19.82 4.43 -9.37
C VAL A 148 18.41 4.09 -8.91
N ILE A 149 18.08 4.54 -7.71
CA ILE A 149 16.74 4.45 -7.13
C ILE A 149 16.21 5.87 -6.92
N ASN A 150 15.02 6.13 -7.44
CA ASN A 150 14.28 7.37 -7.25
C ASN A 150 13.01 7.05 -6.46
N PHE A 151 12.90 7.58 -5.24
CA PHE A 151 11.71 7.46 -4.42
C PHE A 151 10.87 8.73 -4.52
N TYR A 152 9.64 8.58 -5.00
CA TYR A 152 8.71 9.65 -5.27
C TYR A 152 7.56 9.65 -4.25
N ASP A 153 7.43 10.77 -3.54
CA ASP A 153 6.32 11.04 -2.64
C ASP A 153 5.48 12.20 -3.23
N PRO A 154 4.20 11.98 -3.57
CA PRO A 154 3.32 13.02 -4.10
C PRO A 154 3.15 14.26 -3.21
N ASN A 155 3.44 14.17 -1.90
CA ASN A 155 3.46 15.33 -1.00
C ASN A 155 4.65 16.26 -1.23
N GLN A 156 5.64 15.83 -2.02
CA GLN A 156 6.73 16.65 -2.56
C GLN A 156 6.68 16.57 -4.09
N THR A 157 5.58 17.07 -4.66
CA THR A 157 5.11 16.74 -6.01
C THR A 157 6.16 16.99 -7.10
N ALA A 158 6.95 18.06 -6.98
CA ALA A 158 7.93 18.48 -7.99
C ALA A 158 9.35 17.93 -7.79
N THR A 159 9.54 16.89 -6.96
CA THR A 159 10.86 16.29 -6.73
C THR A 159 10.81 14.79 -6.43
N HIS A 160 11.96 14.17 -6.20
CA HIS A 160 12.10 12.81 -5.67
C HIS A 160 13.38 12.72 -4.85
N LYS A 161 13.39 11.80 -3.87
CA LYS A 161 14.64 11.36 -3.23
C LYS A 161 15.37 10.43 -4.16
N ARG A 162 16.69 10.58 -4.25
CA ARG A 162 17.55 9.78 -5.09
C ARG A 162 18.65 9.14 -4.27
N VAL A 163 18.96 7.89 -4.57
CA VAL A 163 20.17 7.19 -4.12
C VAL A 163 20.76 6.42 -5.29
N PHE A 164 22.06 6.15 -5.26
CA PHE A 164 22.69 5.32 -6.27
C PHE A 164 23.85 4.50 -5.70
N PHE A 165 24.09 3.36 -6.34
CA PHE A 165 25.16 2.40 -6.04
C PHE A 165 25.93 2.09 -7.33
N CYS A 166 27.18 1.69 -7.18
CA CYS A 166 28.02 1.16 -8.25
C CYS A 166 28.08 -0.37 -8.17
N THR A 167 28.60 -1.03 -9.21
CA THR A 167 28.71 -2.49 -9.24
C THR A 167 29.47 -3.07 -8.05
N ASN A 168 30.48 -2.36 -7.53
CA ASN A 168 31.29 -2.79 -6.40
C ASN A 168 30.56 -2.78 -5.05
N ASN A 169 29.44 -2.04 -4.92
CA ASN A 169 28.69 -1.92 -3.68
C ASN A 169 27.18 -2.16 -3.87
N ILE A 170 26.80 -2.87 -4.93
CA ILE A 170 25.39 -3.18 -5.24
C ILE A 170 24.70 -3.95 -4.09
N CYS A 171 25.43 -4.79 -3.35
CA CYS A 171 24.89 -5.53 -2.21
C CYS A 171 24.41 -4.63 -1.06
N ASP A 172 24.93 -3.40 -0.96
CA ASP A 172 24.50 -2.43 0.07
C ASP A 172 23.02 -2.05 -0.10
N ILE A 173 22.44 -2.22 -1.30
CA ILE A 173 21.03 -1.98 -1.60
C ILE A 173 20.14 -2.82 -0.68
N ILE A 174 20.55 -4.05 -0.33
CA ILE A 174 19.77 -4.97 0.51
C ILE A 174 19.45 -4.34 1.87
N ASN A 175 20.30 -3.44 2.37
CA ASN A 175 20.17 -2.78 3.67
C ASN A 175 19.25 -1.55 3.65
N LEU A 176 18.69 -1.16 2.49
CA LEU A 176 17.75 -0.05 2.42
C LEU A 176 16.41 -0.42 3.05
N THR A 177 15.85 0.54 3.76
CA THR A 177 14.56 0.42 4.47
C THR A 177 13.64 1.58 4.09
N ALA A 178 12.36 1.48 4.41
CA ALA A 178 11.42 2.61 4.32
C ALA A 178 11.94 3.83 5.12
N TYR A 179 12.62 3.58 6.24
CA TYR A 179 13.15 4.60 7.16
C TYR A 179 14.28 5.43 6.55
N ASP A 180 14.97 4.93 5.52
CA ASP A 180 15.96 5.70 4.78
C ASP A 180 15.32 6.75 3.86
N PHE A 181 14.08 6.50 3.43
CA PHE A 181 13.35 7.33 2.47
C PHE A 181 12.32 8.25 3.12
N LEU A 182 11.80 7.91 4.29
CA LEU A 182 10.70 8.64 4.93
C LEU A 182 11.13 9.23 6.27
N SER A 183 10.65 10.45 6.56
CA SER A 183 10.82 11.02 7.90
C SER A 183 9.88 10.33 8.90
N GLU A 184 10.18 10.44 10.20
CA GLU A 184 9.31 9.90 11.25
C GLU A 184 7.87 10.41 11.14
N GLN A 185 7.70 11.69 10.81
CA GLN A 185 6.37 12.27 10.61
C GLN A 185 5.65 11.62 9.42
N CYS A 186 6.34 11.37 8.31
CA CYS A 186 5.74 10.70 7.16
C CYS A 186 5.36 9.26 7.50
N LEU A 187 6.23 8.52 8.18
CA LEU A 187 5.96 7.14 8.58
C LEU A 187 4.70 7.04 9.44
N LYS A 188 4.50 7.97 10.38
CA LYS A 188 3.28 8.06 11.19
C LYS A 188 2.06 8.42 10.34
N CYS A 189 2.13 9.51 9.57
CA CYS A 189 1.00 9.97 8.75
C CYS A 189 0.57 8.94 7.70
N TYR A 190 1.50 8.14 7.20
CA TYR A 190 1.25 7.16 6.15
C TYR A 190 0.87 5.79 6.71
N GLY A 191 0.86 5.61 8.04
CA GLY A 191 0.56 4.35 8.73
C GLY A 191 1.68 3.31 8.66
N LEU A 192 2.89 3.71 8.31
CA LEU A 192 4.05 2.83 8.17
C LEU A 192 4.83 2.67 9.49
N LYS A 193 4.57 3.51 10.50
CA LYS A 193 5.21 3.39 11.81
C LYS A 193 4.60 2.25 12.63
N GLU A 194 3.27 2.13 12.61
CA GLU A 194 2.52 1.15 13.38
C GLU A 194 2.34 -0.17 12.62
N ASP A 195 1.92 -0.12 11.35
CA ASP A 195 1.62 -1.33 10.59
C ASP A 195 2.86 -1.99 9.99
N THR A 196 4.00 -1.27 9.92
CA THR A 196 5.34 -1.77 9.52
C THR A 196 5.45 -2.51 8.18
N LEU A 197 4.41 -2.49 7.35
CA LEU A 197 4.33 -3.17 6.07
C LEU A 197 4.01 -2.19 4.93
N SER A 198 4.54 -2.48 3.75
CA SER A 198 4.29 -1.76 2.51
C SER A 198 3.96 -2.73 1.38
N LEU A 199 3.13 -2.28 0.45
CA LEU A 199 2.75 -3.06 -0.72
C LEU A 199 3.36 -2.44 -1.99
N PHE A 200 4.28 -3.16 -2.64
CA PHE A 200 4.83 -2.74 -3.93
C PHE A 200 4.09 -3.43 -5.07
N VAL A 201 3.86 -2.69 -6.15
CA VAL A 201 3.17 -3.17 -7.34
C VAL A 201 3.96 -2.80 -8.59
N ASP A 202 4.38 -3.81 -9.35
CA ASP A 202 4.86 -3.62 -10.71
C ASP A 202 3.70 -3.83 -11.69
N LYS A 203 3.17 -2.71 -12.20
CA LYS A 203 2.09 -2.72 -13.21
C LYS A 203 2.59 -3.04 -14.62
N THR A 204 3.90 -2.93 -14.90
CA THR A 204 4.47 -3.18 -16.24
C THR A 204 4.39 -4.66 -16.64
N LYS A 205 4.22 -5.55 -15.65
CA LYS A 205 4.05 -7.00 -15.83
C LYS A 205 2.59 -7.44 -15.85
N SER A 206 1.64 -6.50 -15.79
CA SER A 206 0.23 -6.84 -15.95
C SER A 206 -0.07 -7.16 -17.41
N ASN A 207 -0.37 -8.42 -17.70
CA ASN A 207 -1.00 -8.78 -18.97
C ASN A 207 -2.48 -8.35 -18.91
N ASP A 208 -3.11 -8.06 -20.06
CA ASP A 208 -4.49 -7.56 -20.21
C ASP A 208 -5.58 -8.37 -19.46
N ASN A 209 -5.25 -9.55 -18.94
CA ASN A 209 -6.14 -10.48 -18.23
C ASN A 209 -6.36 -10.18 -16.72
N ASN A 210 -6.07 -8.98 -16.22
CA ASN A 210 -6.27 -8.60 -14.80
C ASN A 210 -5.57 -9.51 -13.77
N ASN A 211 -4.51 -10.23 -14.15
CA ASN A 211 -3.87 -11.17 -13.24
C ASN A 211 -3.03 -10.47 -12.17
N VAL A 212 -3.10 -10.98 -10.95
CA VAL A 212 -2.28 -10.60 -9.80
C VAL A 212 -1.31 -11.75 -9.52
N PHE A 213 -0.02 -11.45 -9.49
CA PHE A 213 1.01 -12.43 -9.15
C PHE A 213 1.72 -12.03 -7.87
N ILE A 214 1.46 -12.78 -6.79
CA ILE A 214 2.13 -12.55 -5.51
C ILE A 214 3.57 -13.07 -5.61
N LYS A 215 4.53 -12.15 -5.65
CA LYS A 215 5.98 -12.45 -5.71
C LYS A 215 6.62 -12.53 -4.34
N LYS A 216 6.13 -11.74 -3.39
CA LYS A 216 6.56 -11.76 -1.98
C LYS A 216 5.38 -11.52 -1.06
N LEU A 217 5.35 -12.27 0.03
CA LEU A 217 4.51 -12.04 1.19
C LEU A 217 5.37 -11.65 2.38
N PRO A 218 4.81 -10.97 3.39
CA PRO A 218 5.49 -10.79 4.66
C PRO A 218 5.65 -12.12 5.39
N ASP A 219 6.63 -12.20 6.27
CA ASP A 219 6.96 -13.40 7.05
C ASP A 219 5.78 -13.84 7.94
N ASN A 220 5.07 -12.85 8.49
CA ASN A 220 3.83 -13.06 9.21
C ASN A 220 2.63 -12.52 8.40
N ILE A 221 1.93 -13.41 7.71
CA ILE A 221 0.70 -13.07 6.98
C ILE A 221 -0.54 -13.01 7.86
N LEU A 222 -0.50 -13.56 9.08
CA LEU A 222 -1.62 -13.60 10.02
C LEU A 222 -1.71 -12.32 10.84
N GLN A 223 -1.79 -11.19 10.14
CA GLN A 223 -1.90 -9.86 10.74
C GLN A 223 -3.11 -9.12 10.16
N GLY A 224 -3.83 -8.38 11.00
CA GLY A 224 -5.02 -7.63 10.58
C GLY A 224 -4.74 -6.65 9.44
N VAL A 225 -3.57 -6.00 9.44
CA VAL A 225 -3.16 -5.10 8.37
C VAL A 225 -2.94 -5.81 7.02
N VAL A 226 -2.54 -7.09 7.01
CA VAL A 226 -2.39 -7.85 5.77
C VAL A 226 -3.75 -8.04 5.10
N ILE A 227 -4.78 -8.37 5.89
CA ILE A 227 -6.16 -8.42 5.41
C ILE A 227 -6.64 -7.03 5.01
N ASN A 228 -6.37 -5.99 5.81
CA ASN A 228 -6.80 -4.62 5.51
C ASN A 228 -6.30 -4.16 4.13
N PHE A 229 -5.00 -4.30 3.86
CA PHE A 229 -4.41 -4.00 2.56
C PHE A 229 -5.04 -4.82 1.45
N ALA A 230 -5.15 -6.14 1.66
CA ALA A 230 -5.70 -7.02 0.63
C ALA A 230 -7.15 -6.66 0.29
N MET A 231 -7.97 -6.33 1.29
CA MET A 231 -9.35 -5.88 1.12
C MET A 231 -9.42 -4.54 0.39
N GLY A 232 -8.64 -3.55 0.84
CA GLY A 232 -8.60 -2.22 0.23
C GLY A 232 -8.04 -2.20 -1.19
N ALA A 233 -7.26 -3.22 -1.58
CA ALA A 233 -6.64 -3.39 -2.88
C ALA A 233 -7.28 -4.46 -3.79
N GLY A 234 -8.34 -5.13 -3.33
CA GLY A 234 -8.97 -6.21 -4.10
C GLY A 234 -8.09 -7.45 -4.30
N LEU A 235 -7.08 -7.67 -3.45
CA LEU A 235 -6.11 -8.78 -3.57
C LEU A 235 -6.64 -10.06 -2.93
N ARG A 236 -7.68 -10.64 -3.53
CA ARG A 236 -8.33 -11.88 -3.04
C ARG A 236 -7.38 -13.04 -2.78
N GLU A 237 -6.34 -13.17 -3.59
CA GLU A 237 -5.35 -14.25 -3.46
C GLU A 237 -4.52 -14.15 -2.16
N ILE A 238 -4.38 -12.95 -1.58
CA ILE A 238 -3.75 -12.80 -0.25
C ILE A 238 -4.68 -13.32 0.84
N ILE A 239 -5.99 -12.99 0.79
CA ILE A 239 -6.98 -13.51 1.75
C ILE A 239 -7.00 -15.05 1.73
N LYS A 240 -6.95 -15.65 0.53
CA LYS A 240 -6.82 -17.11 0.37
C LYS A 240 -5.59 -17.69 1.05
N LYS A 241 -4.44 -17.03 0.92
CA LYS A 241 -3.21 -17.48 1.58
C LYS A 241 -3.29 -17.36 3.10
N VAL A 242 -3.98 -16.34 3.62
CA VAL A 242 -4.18 -16.16 5.06
C VAL A 242 -4.96 -17.33 5.68
N TYR A 243 -6.15 -17.66 5.17
CA TYR A 243 -6.96 -18.73 5.79
C TYR A 243 -6.48 -20.15 5.46
N ASN A 244 -5.54 -20.31 4.52
CA ASN A 244 -4.88 -21.58 4.21
C ASN A 244 -3.51 -21.73 4.90
N ASP A 245 -3.03 -20.71 5.62
CA ASP A 245 -1.83 -20.82 6.44
C ASP A 245 -2.05 -21.87 7.53
N THR A 246 -1.09 -22.77 7.71
CA THR A 246 -1.21 -23.84 8.71
C THR A 246 -1.35 -23.31 10.14
N ARG A 247 -0.81 -22.11 10.41
CA ARG A 247 -0.90 -21.45 11.72
C ARG A 247 -2.25 -20.78 11.96
N PHE A 248 -3.12 -20.69 10.95
CA PHE A 248 -4.42 -20.02 11.06
C PHE A 248 -5.32 -20.68 12.11
N THR A 249 -5.29 -22.02 12.19
CA THR A 249 -6.07 -22.79 13.17
C THR A 249 -5.51 -22.70 14.58
N ASP A 250 -4.26 -22.26 14.74
CA ASP A 250 -3.57 -22.14 16.03
C ASP A 250 -3.82 -20.78 16.69
N LEU A 251 -4.49 -19.86 15.98
CA LEU A 251 -4.83 -18.54 16.52
C LEU A 251 -5.79 -18.68 17.69
N THR A 252 -5.46 -18.02 18.80
CA THR A 252 -6.42 -17.83 19.89
C THR A 252 -7.65 -17.06 19.39
N LYS A 253 -8.78 -17.21 20.08
CA LYS A 253 -10.00 -16.47 19.77
C LYS A 253 -9.77 -14.94 19.68
N SER A 254 -8.94 -14.39 20.57
CA SER A 254 -8.58 -12.97 20.56
C SER A 254 -7.79 -12.58 19.30
N GLN A 255 -6.78 -13.38 18.93
CA GLN A 255 -6.01 -13.14 17.70
C GLN A 255 -6.88 -13.26 16.45
N MET A 256 -7.77 -14.26 16.40
CA MET A 256 -8.71 -14.44 15.30
C MET A 256 -9.65 -13.24 15.16
N LYS A 257 -10.15 -12.70 16.28
CA LYS A 257 -10.97 -11.49 16.28
C LYS A 257 -10.21 -10.29 15.72
N ILE A 258 -8.99 -10.03 16.18
CA ILE A 258 -8.14 -8.93 15.67
C ILE A 258 -7.87 -9.11 14.16
N LEU A 259 -7.57 -10.33 13.73
CA LEU A 259 -7.35 -10.67 12.33
C LEU A 259 -8.60 -10.35 11.50
N CYS A 260 -9.79 -10.78 11.92
CA CYS A 260 -11.04 -10.53 11.21
C CYS A 260 -11.45 -9.05 11.22
N GLU A 261 -11.29 -8.34 12.35
CA GLU A 261 -11.55 -6.90 12.42
C GLU A 261 -10.73 -6.12 11.39
N SER A 262 -9.49 -6.57 11.13
CA SER A 262 -8.64 -6.10 10.02
C SER A 262 -8.61 -4.57 9.88
N LYS A 263 -8.45 -3.88 11.00
CA LYS A 263 -8.38 -2.41 11.04
C LYS A 263 -6.96 -1.95 10.72
N ASN A 264 -6.84 -0.84 10.00
CA ASN A 264 -5.55 -0.13 9.85
C ASN A 264 -5.28 0.80 11.04
N VAL A 265 -4.14 1.50 11.00
CA VAL A 265 -3.76 2.51 12.01
C VAL A 265 -4.83 3.57 12.31
N ASN A 266 -5.68 3.90 11.34
CA ASN A 266 -6.78 4.86 11.48
C ASN A 266 -8.08 4.21 11.96
N ASN A 267 -8.01 2.96 12.42
CA ASN A 267 -9.13 2.11 12.83
C ASN A 267 -10.17 1.85 11.73
N VAL A 268 -9.81 2.04 10.46
CA VAL A 268 -10.72 1.78 9.33
C VAL A 268 -10.69 0.28 9.01
N PRO A 269 -11.82 -0.44 9.06
CA PRO A 269 -11.88 -1.87 8.76
C PRO A 269 -11.60 -2.16 7.28
N GLY A 270 -10.96 -3.30 6.99
CA GLY A 270 -10.70 -3.73 5.62
C GLY A 270 -11.98 -3.92 4.81
N LEU A 271 -13.03 -4.47 5.43
CA LEU A 271 -14.34 -4.65 4.79
C LEU A 271 -14.99 -3.34 4.34
N LEU A 272 -14.80 -2.26 5.09
CA LEU A 272 -15.26 -0.93 4.68
C LEU A 272 -14.55 -0.47 3.40
N LEU A 273 -13.22 -0.64 3.34
CA LEU A 273 -12.42 -0.26 2.16
C LEU A 273 -12.80 -1.07 0.93
N ALA A 274 -13.03 -2.38 1.08
CA ALA A 274 -13.46 -3.24 -0.03
C ALA A 274 -14.83 -2.83 -0.58
N LEU A 275 -15.78 -2.49 0.31
CA LEU A 275 -17.11 -2.00 -0.06
C LEU A 275 -17.02 -0.65 -0.78
N GLN A 276 -16.29 0.31 -0.20
CA GLN A 276 -16.08 1.64 -0.75
C GLN A 276 -15.46 1.60 -2.15
N ASN A 277 -14.54 0.67 -2.40
CA ASN A 277 -13.81 0.55 -3.66
C ASN A 277 -14.43 -0.47 -4.65
N GLY A 278 -15.52 -1.14 -4.27
CA GLY A 278 -16.23 -2.08 -5.14
C GLY A 278 -15.51 -3.41 -5.37
N HIS A 279 -14.71 -3.87 -4.42
CA HIS A 279 -13.95 -5.13 -4.52
C HIS A 279 -14.81 -6.34 -4.09
N ASP A 280 -15.75 -6.74 -4.93
CA ASP A 280 -16.64 -7.89 -4.70
C ASP A 280 -15.89 -9.22 -4.48
N ASN A 281 -14.93 -9.53 -5.34
CA ASN A 281 -14.20 -10.79 -5.29
C ASN A 281 -13.41 -10.99 -3.99
N VAL A 282 -12.90 -9.91 -3.37
CA VAL A 282 -12.19 -10.01 -2.10
C VAL A 282 -13.16 -10.13 -0.92
N ILE A 283 -14.36 -9.53 -1.02
CA ILE A 283 -15.43 -9.70 -0.02
C ILE A 283 -15.89 -11.15 0.04
N ASP A 284 -16.02 -11.83 -1.11
CA ASP A 284 -16.38 -13.25 -1.15
C ASP A 284 -15.33 -14.15 -0.46
N GLU A 285 -14.04 -13.93 -0.73
CA GLU A 285 -12.95 -14.67 -0.06
C GLU A 285 -12.86 -14.34 1.43
N TYR A 286 -13.12 -13.09 1.80
CA TYR A 286 -13.21 -12.68 3.20
C TYR A 286 -14.38 -13.37 3.91
N GLY A 287 -15.50 -13.59 3.24
CA GLY A 287 -16.60 -14.39 3.77
C GLY A 287 -16.20 -15.84 4.09
N THR A 288 -15.32 -16.43 3.27
CA THR A 288 -14.73 -17.75 3.57
C THR A 288 -13.85 -17.71 4.82
N LEU A 289 -13.04 -16.66 4.98
CA LEU A 289 -12.23 -16.44 6.19
C LEU A 289 -13.13 -16.30 7.43
N ILE A 290 -14.21 -15.51 7.34
CA ILE A 290 -15.19 -15.33 8.43
C ILE A 290 -15.81 -16.66 8.85
N LYS A 291 -16.25 -17.50 7.91
CA LYS A 291 -16.83 -18.82 8.20
C LYS A 291 -15.82 -19.76 8.89
N LYS A 292 -14.52 -19.62 8.61
CA LYS A 292 -13.44 -20.41 9.25
C LYS A 292 -13.00 -19.86 10.61
N SER A 293 -13.41 -18.63 10.97
CA SER A 293 -12.95 -17.97 12.19
C SER A 293 -13.53 -18.56 13.48
N ASN A 294 -14.67 -19.26 13.40
CA ASN A 294 -15.43 -19.78 14.56
C ASN A 294 -15.76 -18.70 15.62
N LEU A 295 -15.85 -17.43 15.21
CA LEU A 295 -16.31 -16.34 16.09
C LEU A 295 -17.82 -16.46 16.35
N ASN A 296 -18.26 -15.94 17.49
CA ASN A 296 -19.69 -15.96 17.82
C ASN A 296 -20.44 -14.85 17.06
N LYS A 297 -21.78 -14.94 17.05
CA LYS A 297 -22.63 -14.00 16.31
C LYS A 297 -22.44 -12.55 16.73
N GLU A 298 -22.31 -12.27 18.03
CA GLU A 298 -22.09 -10.92 18.55
C GLU A 298 -20.79 -10.30 18.02
N GLU A 299 -19.70 -11.07 18.01
CA GLU A 299 -18.41 -10.65 17.46
C GLU A 299 -18.51 -10.40 15.95
N LEU A 300 -19.23 -11.26 15.22
CA LEU A 300 -19.41 -11.13 13.79
C LEU A 300 -20.28 -9.92 13.42
N ILE A 301 -21.31 -9.58 14.20
CA ILE A 301 -22.10 -8.36 13.99
C ILE A 301 -21.21 -7.11 14.07
N HIS A 302 -20.34 -7.04 15.09
CA HIS A 302 -19.40 -5.93 15.22
C HIS A 302 -18.44 -5.85 14.01
N ILE A 303 -17.86 -6.97 13.59
CA ILE A 303 -16.93 -7.03 12.45
C ILE A 303 -17.64 -6.65 11.13
N LEU A 304 -18.80 -7.24 10.86
CA LEU A 304 -19.56 -7.07 9.62
C LEU A 304 -20.23 -5.69 9.53
N SER A 305 -20.36 -4.96 10.64
CA SER A 305 -20.85 -3.57 10.62
C SER A 305 -19.96 -2.67 9.75
N ALA A 306 -18.65 -2.97 9.67
CA ALA A 306 -17.67 -2.29 8.84
C ALA A 306 -17.82 -0.76 8.87
N ARG A 307 -17.80 -0.18 10.08
CA ARG A 307 -18.00 1.26 10.30
C ARG A 307 -16.70 2.02 10.45
N THR A 308 -16.74 3.33 10.17
CA THR A 308 -15.68 4.28 10.52
C THR A 308 -15.41 4.31 12.03
N LEU A 309 -14.27 4.88 12.44
CA LEU A 309 -13.83 4.95 13.85
C LEU A 309 -14.89 5.56 14.79
N ASP A 310 -15.61 6.58 14.35
CA ASP A 310 -16.69 7.23 15.08
C ASP A 310 -18.01 6.44 15.05
N GLY A 311 -18.04 5.28 14.40
CA GLY A 311 -19.20 4.43 14.20
C GLY A 311 -20.23 5.01 13.22
N THR A 312 -19.97 6.18 12.62
CA THR A 312 -21.02 6.94 11.94
C THR A 312 -21.33 6.39 10.56
N ILE A 313 -20.34 6.03 9.75
CA ILE A 313 -20.53 5.66 8.34
C ILE A 313 -20.19 4.18 8.13
N PRO A 314 -21.16 3.32 7.76
CA PRO A 314 -20.89 1.94 7.39
C PRO A 314 -20.35 1.83 5.96
N GLY A 315 -19.54 0.82 5.67
CA GLY A 315 -19.01 0.55 4.33
C GLY A 315 -20.11 0.35 3.28
N LEU A 316 -21.24 -0.24 3.65
CA LEU A 316 -22.38 -0.44 2.75
C LEU A 316 -22.94 0.89 2.22
N TYR A 317 -22.97 1.94 3.06
CA TYR A 317 -23.38 3.29 2.63
C TYR A 317 -22.46 3.80 1.51
N GLN A 318 -21.15 3.63 1.66
CA GLN A 318 -20.18 4.07 0.65
C GLN A 318 -20.31 3.28 -0.65
N ALA A 319 -20.54 1.97 -0.57
CA ALA A 319 -20.78 1.14 -1.75
C ALA A 319 -22.04 1.58 -2.51
N LEU A 320 -23.11 1.94 -1.80
CA LEU A 320 -24.35 2.48 -2.39
C LEU A 320 -24.11 3.84 -3.05
N GLN A 321 -23.43 4.76 -2.35
CA GLN A 321 -23.10 6.08 -2.90
C GLN A 321 -22.25 5.98 -4.17
N ASN A 322 -21.32 5.03 -4.22
CA ASN A 322 -20.42 4.82 -5.36
C ASN A 322 -21.00 3.88 -6.44
N GLY A 323 -22.23 3.39 -6.29
CA GLY A 323 -22.87 2.53 -7.29
C GLY A 323 -22.24 1.14 -7.45
N HIS A 324 -21.54 0.63 -6.43
CA HIS A 324 -20.81 -0.65 -6.49
C HIS A 324 -21.73 -1.87 -6.28
N ALA A 325 -22.67 -2.08 -7.20
CA ALA A 325 -23.73 -3.09 -7.11
C ALA A 325 -23.22 -4.52 -6.83
N GLN A 326 -22.11 -4.93 -7.44
CA GLN A 326 -21.58 -6.27 -7.25
C GLN A 326 -20.95 -6.46 -5.85
N ALA A 327 -20.27 -5.43 -5.32
CA ALA A 327 -19.75 -5.48 -3.95
C ALA A 327 -20.89 -5.48 -2.90
N ILE A 328 -21.96 -4.73 -3.15
CA ILE A 328 -23.19 -4.75 -2.34
C ILE A 328 -23.78 -6.16 -2.32
N LYS A 329 -23.87 -6.82 -3.49
CA LYS A 329 -24.38 -8.18 -3.59
C LYS A 329 -23.52 -9.19 -2.82
N SER A 330 -22.19 -9.15 -2.98
CA SER A 330 -21.27 -10.01 -2.25
C SER A 330 -21.36 -9.80 -0.73
N TYR A 331 -21.45 -8.56 -0.26
CA TYR A 331 -21.65 -8.26 1.16
C TYR A 331 -23.01 -8.75 1.68
N GLY A 332 -24.08 -8.55 0.91
CA GLY A 332 -25.41 -9.05 1.27
C GLY A 332 -25.41 -10.57 1.45
N ASN A 333 -24.78 -11.31 0.52
CA ASN A 333 -24.61 -12.76 0.64
C ASN A 333 -23.82 -13.15 1.90
N LEU A 334 -22.70 -12.47 2.16
CA LEU A 334 -21.89 -12.69 3.36
C LEU A 334 -22.72 -12.52 4.64
N VAL A 335 -23.47 -11.43 4.76
CA VAL A 335 -24.27 -11.16 5.97
C VAL A 335 -25.41 -12.17 6.12
N LEU A 336 -26.15 -12.45 5.03
CA LEU A 336 -27.27 -13.41 5.04
C LEU A 336 -26.84 -14.85 5.34
N ASP A 337 -25.63 -15.24 4.95
CA ASP A 337 -25.07 -16.55 5.25
C ASP A 337 -24.58 -16.68 6.72
N THR A 338 -24.33 -15.55 7.39
CA THR A 338 -23.62 -15.51 8.67
C THR A 338 -24.54 -15.15 9.84
N ILE A 339 -25.53 -14.28 9.62
CA ILE A 339 -26.40 -13.72 10.65
C ILE A 339 -27.84 -14.19 10.42
N ASP A 340 -28.52 -14.60 11.50
CA ASP A 340 -29.91 -15.03 11.41
C ASP A 340 -30.82 -13.85 11.00
N LYS A 341 -32.00 -14.17 10.46
CA LYS A 341 -33.01 -13.15 10.11
C LYS A 341 -33.63 -12.54 11.38
N ASN A 342 -33.02 -11.46 11.88
CA ASN A 342 -33.43 -10.73 13.07
C ASN A 342 -33.10 -9.21 12.95
N ILE A 343 -33.27 -8.47 14.04
CA ILE A 343 -32.95 -7.03 14.10
C ILE A 343 -31.47 -6.71 13.79
N ASP A 344 -30.55 -7.63 14.07
CA ASP A 344 -29.11 -7.44 13.80
C ASP A 344 -28.84 -7.46 12.29
N LEU A 345 -29.56 -8.31 11.55
CA LEU A 345 -29.53 -8.32 10.09
C LEU A 345 -30.05 -6.98 9.51
N GLU A 346 -31.15 -6.46 10.05
CA GLU A 346 -31.67 -5.15 9.66
C GLU A 346 -30.66 -4.03 9.92
N TYR A 347 -29.99 -4.06 11.09
CA TYR A 347 -28.94 -3.11 11.43
C TYR A 347 -27.80 -3.10 10.41
N LEU A 348 -27.28 -4.28 10.04
CA LEU A 348 -26.18 -4.41 9.08
C LEU A 348 -26.57 -3.96 7.67
N LEU A 349 -27.79 -4.27 7.23
CA LEU A 349 -28.27 -3.94 5.89
C LEU A 349 -28.85 -2.53 5.76
N SER A 350 -29.08 -1.83 6.88
CA SER A 350 -29.69 -0.51 6.88
C SER A 350 -28.86 0.57 6.20
N ALA A 351 -27.54 0.37 6.11
CA ALA A 351 -26.59 1.40 5.68
C ALA A 351 -26.75 2.74 6.43
N PHE A 352 -27.38 2.76 7.62
CA PHE A 352 -27.68 4.00 8.32
C PHE A 352 -26.39 4.70 8.75
N LYS A 353 -26.28 5.95 8.32
CA LYS A 353 -25.32 6.91 8.83
C LYS A 353 -25.85 7.52 10.12
N TYR A 354 -25.07 7.44 11.20
CA TYR A 354 -25.40 8.22 12.41
C TYR A 354 -24.93 9.66 12.21
N GLU A 355 -25.83 10.62 12.33
CA GLU A 355 -25.43 12.01 12.50
C GLU A 355 -24.97 12.18 13.95
N ALA A 356 -23.69 12.50 14.16
CA ALA A 356 -23.25 12.96 15.46
C ALA A 356 -24.08 14.20 15.79
N HIS A 357 -24.93 14.12 16.82
CA HIS A 357 -25.60 15.31 17.33
C HIS A 357 -24.52 16.34 17.62
N SER A 358 -24.50 17.43 16.85
CA SER A 358 -23.78 18.64 17.22
C SER A 358 -24.30 19.01 18.59
N SER A 359 -23.50 18.78 19.63
CA SER A 359 -23.73 19.34 20.95
C SER A 359 -23.59 20.84 20.82
N ASN A 360 -24.66 21.50 20.38
CA ASN A 360 -24.86 22.93 20.55
C ASN A 360 -24.95 23.18 22.05
N LYS A 361 -23.85 23.63 22.64
CA LYS A 361 -23.84 24.44 23.85
C LYS A 361 -22.80 25.54 23.71
#